data_AF-A0A2N2CSC1-F1
#
_entry.id   AF-A0A2N2CSC1-F1
#
_cell.length_a   1.000
_cell.length_b   1.000
_cell.length_c   1.000
_cell.angle_alpha   90.00
_cell.angle_beta   90.00
_cell.angle_gamma   90.00
#
_symmetry.space_group_name_H-M   'P 1'
#
loop_
_entity.id
_entity.type
_entity.pdbx_description
1 polymer ?
#
loop_
_entity_poly.entity_id
_entity_poly.type
_entity_poly.pdbx_seq_one_letter_code
_entity_poly.pdbx_strand_id
1 'polypeptide(L)'
;MFSRYITIQTTGTEYQKAVITADIISSLKKIPASVLQEFKENGYTFSFISNGTASADPDGLYYNAGGTGGYITVRSASNKVITHEFGHFVFDHRDILAEIESLLKDPKEIAGVKLISASDYCKTSPSEFFAEAFFCYICFPDMLKTNALGTITLIDRLFN
;
A
#
# COMPACT_ATOMS: atom_id res chain seq x y z
N MET A 1 16.59 -11.17 -4.18
CA MET A 1 16.15 -12.57 -3.93
C MET A 1 14.68 -12.54 -3.49
N PHE A 2 13.76 -12.25 -4.42
CA PHE A 2 12.32 -11.96 -4.15
C PHE A 2 11.37 -13.13 -4.49
N SER A 3 11.87 -14.21 -5.08
CA SER A 3 11.04 -15.17 -5.83
C SER A 3 10.27 -16.22 -5.01
N ARG A 4 10.31 -16.20 -3.67
CA ARG A 4 9.64 -17.21 -2.82
C ARG A 4 8.36 -16.72 -2.12
N TYR A 5 8.04 -15.42 -2.15
CA TYR A 5 6.94 -14.82 -1.37
C TYR A 5 6.00 -13.94 -2.20
N ILE A 6 6.39 -13.70 -3.44
CA ILE A 6 5.63 -12.95 -4.43
C ILE A 6 5.20 -13.94 -5.49
N THR A 7 3.92 -14.26 -5.49
CA THR A 7 3.30 -15.14 -6.46
C THR A 7 2.62 -14.28 -7.53
N ILE A 8 3.27 -14.14 -8.68
CA ILE A 8 2.70 -13.36 -9.79
C ILE A 8 1.92 -14.31 -10.69
N GLN A 9 0.58 -14.25 -10.62
CA GLN A 9 -0.32 -15.01 -11.48
C GLN A 9 -0.86 -14.10 -12.60
N THR A 10 -0.11 -14.05 -13.70
CA THR A 10 -0.47 -13.27 -14.88
C THR A 10 -1.00 -14.15 -15.99
N THR A 11 -2.15 -13.78 -16.56
CA THR A 11 -2.62 -14.19 -17.89
C THR A 11 -2.06 -13.25 -18.96
N GLY A 12 -1.84 -13.74 -20.18
CA GLY A 12 -1.26 -12.96 -21.29
C GLY A 12 -0.02 -13.59 -21.92
N THR A 13 0.54 -12.94 -22.93
CA THR A 13 1.77 -13.34 -23.62
C THR A 13 2.99 -13.23 -22.70
N GLU A 14 4.07 -13.97 -22.97
CA GLU A 14 5.30 -13.90 -22.16
C GLU A 14 5.84 -12.47 -22.01
N TYR A 15 5.74 -11.67 -23.06
CA TYR A 15 6.09 -10.25 -23.04
C TYR A 15 5.23 -9.45 -22.06
N GLN A 16 3.90 -9.64 -22.08
CA GLN A 16 2.99 -8.98 -21.12
C GLN A 16 3.30 -9.38 -19.68
N LYS A 17 3.61 -10.67 -19.43
CA LYS A 17 4.01 -11.14 -18.11
C LYS A 17 5.31 -10.49 -17.63
N ALA A 18 6.29 -10.34 -18.52
CA ALA A 18 7.57 -9.71 -18.21
C ALA A 18 7.41 -8.22 -17.85
N VAL A 19 6.61 -7.47 -18.62
CA VAL A 19 6.34 -6.04 -18.35
C VAL A 19 5.62 -5.88 -17.02
N ILE A 20 4.54 -6.62 -16.78
CA ILE A 20 3.79 -6.57 -15.50
C ILE A 20 4.70 -6.90 -14.31
N THR A 21 5.54 -7.93 -14.46
CA THR A 21 6.49 -8.32 -13.41
C THR A 21 7.50 -7.21 -13.13
N ALA A 22 7.99 -6.52 -14.16
CA ALA A 22 8.91 -5.39 -13.99
C ALA A 22 8.25 -4.23 -13.25
N ASP A 23 6.99 -3.90 -13.55
CA ASP A 23 6.23 -2.83 -12.88
C ASP A 23 5.95 -3.14 -11.41
N ILE A 24 5.58 -4.40 -11.10
CA ILE A 24 5.40 -4.87 -9.72
C ILE A 24 6.72 -4.74 -8.95
N ILE A 25 7.82 -5.27 -9.50
CA ILE A 25 9.14 -5.19 -8.86
C ILE A 25 9.57 -3.74 -8.66
N SER A 26 9.31 -2.87 -9.64
CA SER A 26 9.61 -1.44 -9.56
C SER A 26 8.86 -0.78 -8.40
N SER A 27 7.59 -1.11 -8.23
CA SER A 27 6.75 -0.60 -7.13
C SER A 27 7.20 -1.13 -5.77
N LEU A 28 7.44 -2.43 -5.66
CA LEU A 28 7.92 -3.06 -4.41
C LEU A 28 9.27 -2.51 -3.96
N LYS A 29 10.17 -2.16 -4.89
CA LYS A 29 11.48 -1.54 -4.57
C LYS A 29 11.35 -0.18 -3.86
N LYS A 30 10.20 0.49 -3.95
CA LYS A 30 9.97 1.76 -3.28
C LYS A 30 9.51 1.60 -1.84
N ILE A 31 8.94 0.44 -1.50
CA ILE A 31 8.51 0.12 -0.13
C ILE A 31 9.76 -0.01 0.77
N PRO A 32 9.75 0.55 1.99
CA PRO A 32 10.88 0.41 2.91
C PRO A 32 11.24 -1.07 3.12
N ALA A 33 12.54 -1.36 3.09
CA ALA A 33 13.04 -2.74 3.17
C ALA A 33 12.60 -3.45 4.46
N SER A 34 12.50 -2.71 5.57
CA SER A 34 12.01 -3.20 6.86
C SER A 34 10.57 -3.70 6.78
N VAL A 35 9.69 -2.98 6.07
CA VAL A 35 8.30 -3.39 5.84
C VAL A 35 8.22 -4.68 5.03
N LEU A 36 9.01 -4.78 3.95
CA LEU A 36 9.05 -6.00 3.14
C LEU A 36 9.61 -7.20 3.92
N GLN A 37 10.58 -6.96 4.80
CA GLN A 37 11.14 -7.97 5.67
C GLN A 37 10.11 -8.44 6.70
N GLU A 38 9.43 -7.51 7.37
CA GLU A 38 8.38 -7.82 8.35
C GLU A 38 7.19 -8.54 7.70
N PHE A 39 6.76 -8.10 6.52
CA PHE A 39 5.72 -8.77 5.73
C PHE A 39 6.07 -10.25 5.50
N LYS A 40 7.32 -10.51 5.12
CA LYS A 40 7.83 -11.86 4.93
C LYS A 40 7.91 -12.65 6.25
N GLU A 41 8.42 -12.05 7.32
CA GLU A 41 8.63 -12.70 8.61
C GLU A 41 7.30 -13.07 9.29
N ASN A 42 6.25 -12.27 9.07
CA ASN A 42 4.89 -12.55 9.53
C ASN A 42 4.13 -13.53 8.62
N GLY A 43 4.79 -14.10 7.60
CA GLY A 43 4.22 -15.13 6.73
C GLY A 43 3.18 -14.62 5.73
N TYR A 44 3.19 -13.32 5.42
CA TYR A 44 2.29 -12.77 4.40
C TYR A 44 2.73 -13.15 2.99
N THR A 45 1.77 -13.17 2.08
CA THR A 45 1.99 -13.46 0.66
C THR A 45 1.49 -12.32 -0.22
N PHE A 46 2.22 -12.01 -1.29
CA PHE A 46 1.79 -11.03 -2.28
C PHE A 46 1.40 -11.75 -3.57
N SER A 47 0.20 -11.48 -4.06
CA SER A 47 -0.32 -12.03 -5.31
C SER A 47 -0.74 -10.93 -6.28
N PHE A 48 -0.36 -11.08 -7.55
CA PHE A 48 -0.94 -10.31 -8.63
C PHE A 48 -1.85 -11.21 -9.46
N ILE A 49 -3.05 -10.73 -9.76
CA ILE A 49 -4.06 -11.44 -10.55
C ILE A 49 -4.49 -10.53 -11.71
N SER A 50 -4.21 -10.90 -12.96
CA SER A 50 -4.65 -10.09 -14.09
C SER A 50 -6.17 -10.17 -14.32
N ASN A 51 -6.74 -9.05 -14.77
CA ASN A 51 -8.12 -8.97 -15.25
C ASN A 51 -8.36 -10.04 -16.32
N GLY A 52 -9.28 -10.97 -16.05
CA GLY A 52 -9.61 -12.10 -16.94
C GLY A 52 -9.54 -13.47 -16.27
N THR A 53 -8.99 -13.57 -15.06
CA THR A 53 -9.22 -14.74 -14.20
C THR A 53 -10.53 -14.53 -13.45
N ALA A 54 -11.46 -15.48 -13.59
CA ALA A 54 -12.70 -15.49 -12.84
C ALA A 54 -12.39 -15.79 -11.37
N SER A 55 -12.01 -14.77 -10.59
CA SER A 55 -12.12 -14.91 -9.14
C SER A 55 -13.58 -14.72 -8.76
N ALA A 56 -14.05 -15.52 -7.80
CA ALA A 56 -15.41 -15.48 -7.28
C ALA A 56 -15.79 -14.14 -6.59
N ASP A 57 -14.85 -13.20 -6.51
CA ASP A 57 -15.01 -11.91 -5.84
C ASP A 57 -14.96 -10.77 -6.88
N PRO A 58 -16.02 -9.94 -7.01
CA PRO A 58 -16.15 -8.96 -8.08
C PRO A 58 -15.09 -7.84 -8.04
N ASP A 59 -14.55 -7.46 -6.88
CA ASP A 59 -13.82 -6.18 -6.74
C ASP A 59 -12.29 -6.28 -6.78
N GLY A 60 -11.70 -7.42 -6.41
CA GLY A 60 -10.35 -7.79 -6.86
C GLY A 60 -9.14 -7.03 -6.31
N LEU A 61 -9.34 -6.12 -5.36
CA LEU A 61 -8.28 -5.44 -4.62
C LEU A 61 -8.50 -5.79 -3.16
N TYR A 62 -7.59 -6.58 -2.59
CA TYR A 62 -7.76 -7.04 -1.21
C TYR A 62 -6.42 -7.12 -0.50
N TYR A 63 -6.26 -6.27 0.49
CA TYR A 63 -5.50 -6.59 1.68
C TYR A 63 -6.38 -7.38 2.66
N ASN A 64 -5.89 -8.53 3.12
CA ASN A 64 -6.53 -9.31 4.18
C ASN A 64 -5.50 -9.66 5.25
N ALA A 65 -5.80 -9.27 6.49
CA ALA A 65 -4.99 -9.58 7.66
C ALA A 65 -5.60 -10.74 8.47
N GLY A 66 -4.78 -11.74 8.76
CA GLY A 66 -5.04 -12.74 9.80
C GLY A 66 -3.96 -12.62 10.88
N GLY A 67 -4.28 -12.99 12.12
CA GLY A 67 -3.37 -12.79 13.26
C GLY A 67 -1.98 -13.44 13.12
N THR A 68 -1.81 -14.44 12.25
CA THR A 68 -0.49 -14.96 11.82
C THR A 68 -0.58 -15.31 10.33
N GLY A 69 -0.08 -14.41 9.50
CA GLY A 69 -0.16 -14.52 8.05
C GLY A 69 -1.40 -13.85 7.44
N GLY A 70 -1.30 -13.55 6.16
CA GLY A 70 -2.32 -12.85 5.38
C GLY A 70 -1.89 -12.73 3.94
N TYR A 71 -2.62 -11.93 3.18
CA TYR A 71 -2.28 -11.70 1.78
C TYR A 71 -2.57 -10.27 1.33
N ILE A 72 -1.74 -9.82 0.38
CA ILE A 72 -2.07 -8.69 -0.50
C ILE A 72 -2.34 -9.30 -1.87
N THR A 73 -3.53 -9.05 -2.41
CA THR A 73 -3.88 -9.40 -3.78
C THR A 73 -4.23 -8.14 -4.55
N VAL A 74 -3.52 -7.91 -5.66
CA VAL A 74 -3.75 -6.74 -6.52
C VAL A 74 -4.08 -7.16 -7.96
N ARG A 75 -5.00 -6.41 -8.59
CA ARG A 75 -5.32 -6.54 -10.02
C ARG A 75 -4.63 -5.53 -10.92
N SER A 76 -3.97 -4.55 -10.31
CA SER A 76 -3.22 -3.50 -11.00
C SER A 76 -1.78 -3.53 -10.54
N ALA A 77 -0.85 -3.54 -11.50
CA ALA A 77 0.58 -3.41 -11.23
C ALA A 77 0.97 -1.95 -10.94
N SER A 78 -0.01 -1.04 -10.83
CA SER A 78 0.26 0.37 -10.56
C SER A 78 0.92 0.54 -9.19
N ASN A 79 1.89 1.44 -9.16
CA ASN A 79 2.56 1.81 -7.93
C ASN A 79 1.59 2.32 -6.85
N LYS A 80 0.55 3.07 -7.24
CA LYS A 80 -0.49 3.54 -6.31
C LYS A 80 -1.15 2.39 -5.58
N VAL A 81 -1.68 1.41 -6.32
CA VAL A 81 -2.37 0.26 -5.71
C VAL A 81 -1.44 -0.54 -4.82
N ILE A 82 -0.26 -0.91 -5.31
CA ILE A 82 0.68 -1.73 -4.51
C ILE A 82 1.08 -1.01 -3.22
N THR A 83 1.48 0.27 -3.31
CA THR A 83 1.89 1.02 -2.11
C THR A 83 0.72 1.24 -1.15
N HIS A 84 -0.49 1.53 -1.65
CA HIS A 84 -1.70 1.66 -0.84
C HIS A 84 -1.97 0.38 -0.02
N GLU A 85 -1.96 -0.80 -0.63
CA GLU A 85 -2.18 -2.06 0.09
C GLU A 85 -1.09 -2.34 1.15
N PHE A 86 0.16 -1.99 0.86
CA PHE A 86 1.23 -2.06 1.87
C PHE A 86 1.04 -1.04 2.99
N GLY A 87 0.36 0.08 2.73
CA GLY A 87 -0.06 1.03 3.74
C GLY A 87 -1.02 0.41 4.75
N HIS A 88 -2.01 -0.38 4.30
CA HIS A 88 -2.88 -1.14 5.20
C HIS A 88 -2.09 -2.15 6.04
N PHE A 89 -1.15 -2.87 5.42
CA PHE A 89 -0.25 -3.77 6.16
C PHE A 89 0.48 -3.04 7.30
N VAL A 90 1.11 -1.90 7.00
CA VAL A 90 1.81 -1.11 8.01
C VAL A 90 0.85 -0.60 9.07
N PHE A 91 -0.34 -0.11 8.69
CA PHE A 91 -1.34 0.37 9.66
C PHE A 91 -1.71 -0.70 10.69
N ASP A 92 -1.95 -1.94 10.24
CA ASP A 92 -2.32 -3.04 11.14
C ASP A 92 -1.16 -3.52 12.03
N HIS A 93 0.08 -3.32 11.59
CA HIS A 93 1.28 -3.77 12.31
C HIS A 93 1.95 -2.64 13.11
N ARG A 94 1.29 -1.49 13.21
CA ARG A 94 1.78 -0.35 13.99
C ARG A 94 0.66 0.11 14.91
N ASP A 95 0.96 0.32 16.18
CA ASP A 95 0.00 0.87 17.15
C ASP A 95 -0.14 2.39 16.97
N ILE A 96 -0.76 2.81 15.86
CA ILE A 96 -0.83 4.22 15.42
C ILE A 96 -2.27 4.74 15.29
N LEU A 97 -3.29 3.94 15.63
CA LEU A 97 -4.69 4.30 15.44
C LEU A 97 -5.03 5.65 16.09
N ALA A 98 -4.64 5.84 17.36
CA ALA A 98 -4.93 7.07 18.09
C ALA A 98 -4.27 8.31 17.47
N GLU A 99 -3.09 8.16 16.89
CA GLU A 99 -2.36 9.24 16.24
C GLU A 99 -3.01 9.61 14.90
N ILE A 100 -3.45 8.61 14.13
CA ILE A 100 -4.20 8.81 12.90
C ILE A 100 -5.56 9.47 13.18
N GLU A 101 -6.28 9.01 14.20
CA GLU A 101 -7.53 9.65 14.62
C GLU A 101 -7.33 11.10 15.07
N SER A 102 -6.16 11.42 15.63
CA SER A 102 -5.80 12.80 15.94
C SER A 102 -5.57 13.62 14.68
N LEU A 103 -4.84 13.09 13.69
CA LEU A 103 -4.60 13.76 12.40
C LEU A 103 -5.90 13.99 11.62
N LEU A 104 -6.84 13.05 11.66
CA LEU A 104 -8.14 13.17 11.01
C LEU A 104 -9.02 14.29 11.59
N LYS A 105 -8.69 14.84 12.76
CA LYS A 105 -9.39 16.02 13.30
C LYS A 105 -8.91 17.33 12.66
N ASP A 106 -7.73 17.32 12.02
CA ASP A 106 -7.21 18.48 11.30
C ASP A 106 -7.63 18.43 9.81
N PRO A 107 -8.51 19.35 9.35
CA PRO A 107 -8.95 19.37 7.96
C PRO A 107 -7.80 19.62 6.97
N LYS A 108 -6.67 20.20 7.39
CA LYS A 108 -5.50 20.41 6.53
C LYS A 108 -4.82 19.08 6.20
N GLU A 109 -4.66 18.19 7.17
CA GLU A 109 -4.05 16.87 6.97
C GLU A 109 -4.88 16.05 5.97
N ILE A 110 -6.20 16.03 6.15
CA ILE A 110 -7.12 15.37 5.21
C ILE A 110 -7.05 15.99 3.82
N ALA A 111 -7.11 17.32 3.72
CA ALA A 111 -7.09 18.01 2.44
C ALA A 111 -5.75 17.80 1.71
N GLY A 112 -4.64 17.78 2.43
CA GLY A 112 -3.31 17.53 1.88
C GLY A 112 -3.16 16.13 1.32
N VAL A 113 -3.54 15.11 2.09
CA VAL A 113 -3.52 13.72 1.60
C VAL A 113 -4.45 13.56 0.38
N LYS A 114 -5.69 14.05 0.45
CA LYS A 114 -6.63 14.01 -0.67
C LYS A 114 -6.08 14.67 -1.93
N LEU A 115 -5.45 15.83 -1.80
CA LEU A 115 -4.91 16.58 -2.93
C LEU A 115 -3.85 15.77 -3.69
N ILE A 116 -2.97 15.09 -2.95
CA ILE A 116 -1.84 14.35 -3.52
C ILE A 116 -2.29 12.97 -4.03
N SER A 117 -3.11 12.25 -3.24
CA SER A 117 -3.63 10.94 -3.61
C SER A 117 -4.65 10.99 -4.75
N ALA A 118 -5.22 12.18 -4.99
CA ALA A 118 -6.34 12.44 -5.89
C ALA A 118 -7.54 11.52 -5.58
N SER A 119 -7.81 11.29 -4.29
CA SER A 119 -8.78 10.30 -3.83
C SER A 119 -9.54 10.79 -2.60
N ASP A 120 -10.87 10.62 -2.61
CA ASP A 120 -11.69 10.82 -1.42
C ASP A 120 -11.71 9.60 -0.49
N TYR A 121 -11.13 8.46 -0.91
CA TYR A 121 -11.08 7.25 -0.08
C TYR A 121 -10.33 7.47 1.24
N CYS A 122 -9.36 8.39 1.28
CA CYS A 122 -8.64 8.73 2.51
C CYS A 122 -9.54 9.29 3.65
N LYS A 123 -10.84 9.50 3.40
CA LYS A 123 -11.82 9.98 4.39
C LYS A 123 -12.72 8.89 4.95
N THR A 124 -12.68 7.68 4.41
CA THR A 124 -13.64 6.62 4.73
C THR A 124 -13.32 5.94 6.06
N SER A 125 -12.03 5.80 6.40
CA SER A 125 -11.57 5.23 7.66
C SER A 125 -10.15 5.68 8.01
N PRO A 126 -9.69 5.51 9.27
CA PRO A 126 -8.29 5.69 9.66
C PRO A 126 -7.30 4.86 8.84
N SER A 127 -7.65 3.59 8.55
CA SER A 127 -6.79 2.69 7.77
C SER A 127 -6.63 3.18 6.33
N GLU A 128 -7.72 3.64 5.72
CA GLU A 128 -7.75 4.20 4.35
C GLU A 128 -7.02 5.54 4.25
N PHE A 129 -7.16 6.38 5.28
CA PHE A 129 -6.37 7.61 5.40
C PHE A 129 -4.87 7.29 5.38
N PHE A 130 -4.45 6.35 6.23
CA PHE A 130 -3.04 5.97 6.30
C PHE A 130 -2.55 5.30 5.02
N ALA A 131 -3.35 4.42 4.40
CA ALA A 131 -2.98 3.75 3.16
C ALA A 131 -2.75 4.74 2.00
N GLU A 132 -3.64 5.72 1.83
CA GLU A 132 -3.44 6.80 0.86
C GLU A 132 -2.25 7.70 1.22
N ALA A 133 -2.08 8.03 2.51
CA ALA A 133 -0.93 8.81 2.98
C ALA A 133 0.40 8.09 2.76
N PHE A 134 0.45 6.78 2.95
CA PHE A 134 1.64 5.96 2.72
C PHE A 134 2.00 5.93 1.23
N PHE A 135 1.02 5.79 0.33
CA PHE A 135 1.26 6.01 -1.10
C PHE A 135 1.87 7.39 -1.38
N CYS A 136 1.28 8.45 -0.81
CA CYS A 136 1.78 9.82 -0.97
C CYS A 136 3.21 9.98 -0.43
N TYR A 137 3.55 9.35 0.69
CA TYR A 137 4.89 9.36 1.27
C TYR A 137 5.93 8.74 0.32
N ILE A 138 5.60 7.58 -0.23
CA ILE A 138 6.51 6.83 -1.11
C ILE A 138 6.72 7.56 -2.45
N CYS A 139 5.69 8.24 -2.95
CA CYS A 139 5.71 8.79 -4.31
C CYS A 139 5.95 10.29 -4.39
N PHE A 140 5.52 11.04 -3.37
CA PHE A 140 5.46 12.49 -3.35
C PHE A 140 5.79 13.06 -1.94
N PRO A 141 6.93 12.66 -1.32
CA PRO A 141 7.24 13.05 0.06
C PRO A 141 7.31 14.56 0.25
N ASP A 142 7.86 15.32 -0.70
CA ASP A 142 7.94 16.78 -0.61
C ASP A 142 6.56 17.45 -0.64
N MET A 143 5.63 16.91 -1.43
CA MET A 143 4.25 17.41 -1.45
C MET A 143 3.55 17.08 -0.15
N LEU A 144 3.74 15.87 0.39
CA LEU A 144 3.16 15.47 1.66
C LEU A 144 3.70 16.34 2.81
N LYS A 145 5.00 16.61 2.82
CA LYS A 145 5.64 17.52 3.77
C LYS A 145 5.06 18.93 3.75
N THR A 146 4.71 19.42 2.57
CA THR A 146 4.15 20.76 2.40
C THR A 146 2.69 20.84 2.80
N ASN A 147 1.91 19.78 2.53
CA ASN A 147 0.44 19.84 2.61
C ASN A 147 -0.16 19.07 3.80
N ALA A 148 0.59 18.16 4.42
CA ALA A 148 0.15 17.30 5.53
C ALA A 148 1.37 16.96 6.43
N LEU A 149 1.88 17.98 7.13
CA LEU A 149 3.12 17.90 7.89
C LEU A 149 3.03 16.89 9.05
N GLY A 150 1.90 16.85 9.74
CA GLY A 150 1.68 15.89 10.83
C GLY A 150 1.73 14.46 10.30
N THR A 151 1.11 14.22 9.15
CA THR A 151 1.10 12.92 8.48
C THR A 151 2.49 12.46 8.07
N ILE A 152 3.30 13.30 7.39
CA ILE A 152 4.66 12.88 7.04
C ILE A 152 5.53 12.66 8.28
N THR A 153 5.37 13.48 9.32
CA THR A 153 6.15 13.38 10.55
C THR A 153 5.87 12.05 11.26
N LEU A 154 4.59 11.63 11.28
CA LEU A 154 4.22 10.32 11.79
C LEU A 154 4.88 9.20 11.00
N ILE A 155 4.79 9.25 9.66
CA ILE A 155 5.35 8.21 8.80
C ILE A 155 6.87 8.14 8.91
N ASP A 156 7.57 9.27 8.94
CA ASP A 156 9.02 9.34 9.14
C ASP A 156 9.43 8.69 10.47
N ARG A 157 8.66 8.84 11.54
CA ARG A 157 8.93 8.20 12.84
C ARG A 157 8.80 6.67 12.79
N LEU A 158 8.00 6.13 11.87
CA LEU A 158 7.83 4.68 11.73
C LEU A 158 9.01 4.00 11.02
N PHE A 159 9.82 4.77 10.29
CA PHE A 159 10.86 4.23 9.41
C PHE A 159 12.26 4.80 9.65
N ASN A 160 12.42 5.74 10.59
CA ASN A 160 13.71 6.26 11.08
C ASN A 160 13.94 5.84 12.53
#